data_AF-A0A7S0T2F9-F1
#
_entry.id   AF-A0A7S0T2F9-F1
#
_cell.length_a   1.000
_cell.length_b   1.000
_cell.length_c   1.000
_cell.angle_alpha   90.00
_cell.angle_beta   90.00
_cell.angle_gamma   90.00
#
_symmetry.space_group_name_H-M   'P 1'
#
loop_
_entity.id
_entity.type
_entity.pdbx_description
1 polymer ?
#
loop_
_entity_poly.entity_id
_entity_poly.type
_entity_poly.pdbx_seq_one_letter_code
_entity_poly.pdbx_strand_id
1 'polypeptide(L)'
;VDEIVSIDAALDLASIQSGLSRRRNESRGGPVDPMEVPLPPLRLVEACLEGGGAGARADEDDLLDAFAVFASSGGAFRLANKSLLEACWQRAGGATDWEVLGELRGAGSDAAYVRALGATPVARAARRCYDGSYAVRLGPPFEQVLTPRGVLELLKEAIGCKSSEGDGAADAFMLHPIREALGLFASIDLQSTREDEDDAMA
;
A
#
# COMPACT_ATOMS: atom_id res chain seq x y z
N VAL A 1 -2.76 24.60 14.82
CA VAL A 1 -3.24 23.43 14.03
C VAL A 1 -2.09 22.48 13.74
N ASP A 2 -0.92 22.97 13.33
CA ASP A 2 0.29 22.15 13.13
C ASP A 2 0.77 21.34 14.35
N GLU A 3 0.62 21.88 15.56
CA GLU A 3 1.09 21.21 16.79
C GLU A 3 0.24 19.99 17.18
N ILE A 4 -1.07 20.04 16.94
CA ILE A 4 -1.96 18.89 17.19
C ILE A 4 -1.67 17.78 16.15
N VAL A 5 -1.49 18.19 14.89
CA VAL A 5 -1.16 17.29 13.78
C VAL A 5 0.19 16.59 13.99
N SER A 6 1.18 17.29 14.54
CA SER A 6 2.49 16.70 14.86
C SER A 6 2.46 15.76 16.08
N ILE A 7 1.64 16.07 17.08
CA ILE A 7 1.40 15.17 18.22
C ILE A 7 0.69 13.89 17.76
N ASP A 8 -0.36 14.01 16.94
CA ASP A 8 -1.09 12.84 16.42
C ASP A 8 -0.19 11.93 15.58
N ALA A 9 0.66 12.51 14.72
CA ALA A 9 1.64 11.74 13.96
C ALA A 9 2.69 11.05 14.85
N ALA A 10 3.17 11.72 15.90
CA ALA A 10 4.09 11.11 16.85
C ALA A 10 3.44 9.96 17.64
N LEU A 11 2.16 10.11 18.01
CA LEU A 11 1.37 9.05 18.66
C LEU A 11 1.15 7.85 17.73
N ASP A 12 0.91 8.08 16.44
CA ASP A 12 0.78 7.00 15.46
C ASP A 12 2.10 6.23 15.33
N LEU A 13 3.23 6.92 15.20
CA LEU A 13 4.56 6.28 15.13
C LEU A 13 4.87 5.45 16.37
N ALA A 14 4.57 5.98 17.57
CA ALA A 14 4.73 5.25 18.82
C ALA A 14 3.81 4.02 18.91
N SER A 15 2.59 4.13 18.40
CA SER A 15 1.63 3.02 18.33
C SER A 15 2.09 1.92 17.38
N ILE A 16 2.63 2.30 16.22
CA ILE A 16 3.20 1.37 15.23
C ILE A 16 4.38 0.60 15.83
N GLN A 17 5.33 1.31 16.45
CA GLN A 17 6.47 0.68 17.10
C GLN A 17 6.03 -0.29 18.20
N SER A 18 5.09 0.12 19.04
CA SER A 18 4.55 -0.75 20.10
C SER A 18 3.87 -2.01 19.54
N GLY A 19 3.17 -1.89 18.41
CA GLY A 19 2.54 -3.01 17.70
C GLY A 19 3.58 -4.00 17.17
N LEU A 20 4.61 -3.49 16.50
CA LEU A 20 5.72 -4.28 15.95
C LEU A 20 6.46 -5.05 17.07
N SER A 21 6.80 -4.37 18.16
CA SER A 21 7.52 -4.97 19.29
C SER A 21 6.69 -6.03 20.00
N ARG A 22 5.36 -5.85 20.08
CA ARG A 22 4.45 -6.88 20.59
C ARG A 22 4.46 -8.11 19.70
N ARG A 23 4.24 -7.97 18.38
CA ARG A 23 4.23 -9.10 17.43
C ARG A 23 5.55 -9.87 17.43
N ARG A 24 6.67 -9.15 17.50
CA ARG A 24 8.01 -9.76 17.55
C ARG A 24 8.27 -10.50 18.86
N ASN A 25 7.75 -10.01 19.99
CA ASN A 25 7.87 -10.71 21.28
C ASN A 25 6.94 -11.90 21.42
N GLU A 26 5.71 -11.83 20.91
CA GLU A 26 4.82 -13.01 20.82
C GLU A 26 5.49 -14.14 20.03
N SER A 27 6.30 -13.78 19.03
CA SER A 27 7.03 -14.73 18.18
C SER A 27 8.31 -15.28 18.83
N ARG A 28 9.00 -14.49 19.68
CA ARG A 28 10.28 -14.86 20.32
C ARG A 28 10.16 -15.32 21.77
N GLY A 29 9.01 -15.17 22.41
CA GLY A 29 8.80 -15.48 23.84
C GLY A 29 9.61 -14.60 24.80
N GLY A 30 10.00 -13.40 24.38
CA GLY A 30 10.80 -12.46 25.16
C GLY A 30 9.97 -11.38 25.88
N PRO A 31 10.51 -10.75 26.94
CA PRO A 31 9.84 -9.63 27.59
C PRO A 31 9.74 -8.42 26.65
N VAL A 32 8.57 -7.76 26.65
CA VAL A 32 8.39 -6.44 26.03
C VAL A 32 9.18 -5.43 26.84
N ASP A 33 10.15 -4.77 26.22
CA ASP A 33 10.83 -3.63 26.83
C ASP A 33 9.87 -2.43 26.80
N PRO A 34 9.32 -1.99 27.95
CA PRO A 34 8.39 -0.87 28.00
C PRO A 34 9.07 0.49 27.80
N MET A 35 10.41 0.52 27.74
CA MET A 35 11.24 1.71 27.55
C MET A 35 11.98 1.69 26.21
N GLU A 36 11.45 0.96 25.23
CA GLU A 36 12.05 0.92 23.91
C GLU A 36 12.15 2.34 23.32
N VAL A 37 13.38 2.74 22.99
CA VAL A 37 13.68 4.07 22.49
C VAL A 37 12.88 4.31 21.21
N PRO A 38 12.12 5.42 21.08
CA PRO A 38 11.41 5.75 19.86
C PRO A 38 12.36 5.74 18.67
N LEU A 39 12.06 4.88 17.69
CA LEU A 39 12.86 4.77 16.49
C LEU A 39 12.56 5.96 15.57
N PRO A 40 13.58 6.52 14.89
CA PRO A 40 13.32 7.48 13.83
C PRO A 40 12.53 6.79 12.70
N PRO A 41 11.68 7.51 11.96
CA PRO A 41 10.76 6.91 10.99
C PRO A 41 11.43 5.99 9.95
N LEU A 42 12.64 6.31 9.49
CA LEU A 42 13.38 5.47 8.57
C LEU A 42 13.69 4.09 9.16
N ARG A 43 14.19 4.06 10.40
CA ARG A 43 14.52 2.82 11.10
C ARG A 43 13.26 2.00 11.43
N LEU A 44 12.13 2.67 11.63
CA LEU A 44 10.85 2.01 11.85
C LEU A 44 10.33 1.34 10.56
N VAL A 45 10.46 2.00 9.40
CA VAL A 45 10.16 1.39 8.09
C VAL A 45 11.06 0.19 7.83
N GLU A 46 12.37 0.34 8.05
CA GLU A 46 13.32 -0.77 7.89
C GLU A 46 12.97 -1.95 8.81
N ALA A 47 12.64 -1.69 10.08
CA ALA A 47 12.22 -2.73 11.02
C ALA A 47 10.93 -3.46 10.59
N CYS A 48 9.99 -2.76 9.95
CA CYS A 48 8.79 -3.35 9.37
C CYS A 48 9.14 -4.27 8.18
N LEU A 49 10.13 -3.90 7.38
CA LEU A 49 10.52 -4.65 6.17
C LEU A 49 11.48 -5.81 6.44
N GLU A 50 12.30 -5.73 7.49
CA GLU A 50 13.24 -6.78 7.92
C GLU A 50 12.51 -8.09 8.28
N GLY A 51 11.21 -8.03 8.55
CA GLY A 51 10.42 -9.18 8.97
C GLY A 51 10.78 -9.64 10.39
N GLY A 52 9.92 -10.46 10.97
CA GLY A 52 10.12 -10.95 12.33
C GLY A 52 8.85 -11.35 13.06
N GLY A 53 7.69 -11.22 12.44
CA GLY A 53 6.45 -11.81 12.92
C GLY A 53 6.37 -13.31 12.68
N ALA A 54 5.65 -14.03 13.55
CA ALA A 54 5.39 -15.46 13.41
C ALA A 54 4.31 -15.72 12.34
N GLY A 55 4.69 -15.62 11.07
CA GLY A 55 3.90 -16.08 9.92
C GLY A 55 3.39 -14.99 8.98
N ALA A 56 2.86 -15.41 7.83
CA ALA A 56 2.52 -14.56 6.68
C ALA A 56 1.58 -13.38 7.01
N ARG A 57 0.68 -13.55 7.99
CA ARG A 57 -0.24 -12.48 8.41
C ARG A 57 0.45 -11.38 9.21
N ALA A 58 1.44 -11.74 10.02
CA ALA A 58 2.23 -10.77 10.77
C ALA A 58 3.15 -9.98 9.83
N ASP A 59 3.70 -10.64 8.80
CA ASP A 59 4.48 -9.97 7.75
C ASP A 59 3.62 -9.01 6.91
N GLU A 60 2.33 -9.33 6.68
CA GLU A 60 1.38 -8.41 6.02
C GLU A 60 1.07 -7.19 6.90
N ASP A 61 0.80 -7.40 8.19
CA ASP A 61 0.54 -6.29 9.11
C ASP A 61 1.78 -5.42 9.31
N ASP A 62 2.99 -5.99 9.37
CA ASP A 62 4.26 -5.25 9.37
C ASP A 62 4.41 -4.40 8.10
N LEU A 63 4.09 -4.94 6.92
CA LEU A 63 4.13 -4.21 5.67
C LEU A 63 3.14 -3.03 5.66
N LEU A 64 1.93 -3.22 6.19
CA LEU A 64 0.92 -2.17 6.28
C LEU A 64 1.29 -1.08 7.29
N ASP A 65 2.00 -1.45 8.35
CA ASP A 65 2.57 -0.52 9.32
C ASP A 65 3.65 0.36 8.67
N ALA A 66 4.47 -0.18 7.75
CA ALA A 66 5.43 0.63 6.99
C ALA A 66 4.73 1.75 6.18
N PHE A 67 3.61 1.45 5.53
CA PHE A 67 2.80 2.48 4.84
C PHE A 67 2.23 3.53 5.80
N ALA A 68 1.82 3.12 7.01
CA ALA A 68 1.33 4.04 8.04
C ALA A 68 2.45 4.97 8.55
N VAL A 69 3.70 4.47 8.65
CA VAL A 69 4.87 5.31 8.95
C VAL A 69 5.07 6.35 7.84
N PHE A 70 5.02 5.96 6.56
CA PHE A 70 5.11 6.92 5.45
C PHE A 70 3.99 7.97 5.47
N ALA A 71 2.78 7.60 5.92
CA ALA A 71 1.66 8.54 6.04
C ALA A 71 1.89 9.56 7.16
N SER A 72 2.47 9.12 8.27
CA SER A 72 2.68 9.92 9.48
C SER A 72 3.97 10.76 9.45
N SER A 73 4.92 10.43 8.58
CA SER A 73 6.28 11.04 8.58
C SER A 73 6.45 12.29 7.70
N GLY A 74 5.38 12.71 7.00
CA GLY A 74 5.40 13.93 6.18
C GLY A 74 5.95 13.78 4.76
N GLY A 75 5.69 14.77 3.91
CA GLY A 75 6.03 14.71 2.48
C GLY A 75 7.53 14.74 2.16
N ALA A 76 8.34 15.47 2.94
CA ALA A 76 9.79 15.49 2.74
C ALA A 76 10.43 14.11 2.99
N PHE A 77 9.95 13.39 4.01
CA PHE A 77 10.37 12.02 4.27
C PHE A 77 9.96 11.08 3.14
N ARG A 78 8.72 11.19 2.66
CA ARG A 78 8.22 10.38 1.52
C ARG A 78 9.06 10.60 0.25
N LEU A 79 9.40 11.85 -0.07
CA LEU A 79 10.24 12.17 -1.24
C LEU A 79 11.66 11.61 -1.10
N ALA A 80 12.28 11.77 0.07
CA ALA A 80 13.64 11.29 0.32
C ALA A 80 13.75 9.76 0.29
N ASN A 81 12.65 9.06 0.63
CA ASN A 81 12.62 7.60 0.76
C ASN A 81 11.69 6.95 -0.27
N LYS A 82 11.54 7.56 -1.45
CA LYS A 82 10.65 7.09 -2.51
C LYS A 82 10.96 5.65 -2.93
N SER A 83 12.23 5.27 -3.07
CA SER A 83 12.63 3.90 -3.44
C SER A 83 12.17 2.85 -2.43
N LEU A 84 12.20 3.17 -1.13
CA LEU A 84 11.67 2.29 -0.09
C LEU A 84 10.15 2.16 -0.16
N LEU A 85 9.45 3.25 -0.47
CA LEU A 85 8.00 3.23 -0.69
C LEU A 85 7.64 2.37 -1.91
N GLU A 86 8.39 2.47 -3.00
CA GLU A 86 8.22 1.63 -4.20
C GLU A 86 8.46 0.15 -3.88
N ALA A 87 9.50 -0.17 -3.11
CA ALA A 87 9.75 -1.54 -2.64
C ALA A 87 8.61 -2.08 -1.76
N CYS A 88 8.00 -1.24 -0.91
CA CYS A 88 6.82 -1.63 -0.13
C CYS A 88 5.65 -2.00 -1.05
N TRP A 89 5.40 -1.22 -2.11
CA TRP A 89 4.35 -1.50 -3.09
C TRP A 89 4.62 -2.78 -3.87
N GLN A 90 5.85 -3.02 -4.31
CA GLN A 90 6.23 -4.27 -4.98
C GLN A 90 6.01 -5.48 -4.06
N ARG A 91 6.36 -5.36 -2.77
CA ARG A 91 6.11 -6.41 -1.78
C ARG A 91 4.62 -6.64 -1.52
N ALA A 92 3.80 -5.58 -1.48
CA ALA A 92 2.35 -5.70 -1.36
C ALA A 92 1.75 -6.40 -2.59
N GLY A 93 2.29 -6.09 -3.78
CA GLY A 93 1.94 -6.78 -5.02
C GLY A 93 2.27 -8.26 -4.97
N GLY A 94 3.49 -8.62 -4.56
CA GLY A 94 3.91 -10.02 -4.46
C GLY A 94 3.22 -10.82 -3.36
N ALA A 95 2.73 -10.16 -2.31
CA ALA A 95 1.96 -10.80 -1.23
C ALA A 95 0.48 -11.02 -1.59
N THR A 96 -0.01 -10.40 -2.66
CA THR A 96 -1.41 -10.53 -3.08
C THR A 96 -1.58 -11.76 -3.97
N ASP A 97 -2.52 -12.63 -3.62
CA ASP A 97 -2.93 -13.75 -4.46
C ASP A 97 -3.88 -13.28 -5.57
N TRP A 98 -3.29 -12.84 -6.67
CA TRP A 98 -4.01 -12.32 -7.84
C TRP A 98 -4.83 -13.39 -8.56
N GLU A 99 -4.39 -14.66 -8.50
CA GLU A 99 -5.08 -15.78 -9.14
C GLU A 99 -6.42 -16.05 -8.45
N VAL A 100 -6.43 -16.12 -7.11
CA VAL A 100 -7.67 -16.29 -6.32
C VAL A 100 -8.67 -15.16 -6.57
N LEU A 101 -8.19 -13.92 -6.72
CA LEU A 101 -9.07 -12.79 -7.09
C LEU A 101 -9.66 -12.96 -8.49
N GLY A 102 -8.86 -13.40 -9.46
CA GLY A 102 -9.32 -13.69 -10.81
C GLY A 102 -10.40 -14.77 -10.84
N GLU A 103 -10.20 -15.86 -10.09
CA GLU A 103 -11.18 -16.95 -9.97
C GLU A 103 -12.50 -16.49 -9.34
N LEU A 104 -12.43 -15.72 -8.24
CA LEU A 104 -13.61 -15.17 -7.58
C LEU A 104 -14.43 -14.24 -8.49
N ARG A 105 -13.74 -13.48 -9.36
CA ARG A 105 -14.37 -12.65 -10.37
C ARG A 105 -15.05 -13.49 -11.45
N GLY A 106 -14.37 -14.55 -11.93
CA GLY A 106 -14.94 -15.50 -12.89
C GLY A 106 -16.14 -16.28 -12.36
N ALA A 107 -16.19 -16.53 -11.05
CA ALA A 107 -17.30 -17.22 -10.39
C ALA A 107 -18.58 -16.38 -10.23
N GLY A 108 -18.56 -15.08 -10.55
CA GLY A 108 -19.74 -14.20 -10.53
C GLY A 108 -20.24 -13.84 -9.13
N SER A 109 -19.40 -13.96 -8.10
CA SER A 109 -19.75 -13.63 -6.72
C SER A 109 -19.24 -12.24 -6.34
N ASP A 110 -19.85 -11.19 -6.87
CA ASP A 110 -19.43 -9.79 -6.71
C ASP A 110 -19.19 -9.38 -5.25
N ALA A 111 -20.07 -9.79 -4.33
CA ALA A 111 -19.92 -9.45 -2.91
C ALA A 111 -18.73 -10.15 -2.24
N ALA A 112 -18.41 -11.38 -2.66
CA ALA A 112 -17.23 -12.09 -2.16
C ALA A 112 -15.95 -11.55 -2.79
N TYR A 113 -16.01 -11.20 -4.08
CA TYR A 113 -14.93 -10.57 -4.81
C TYR A 113 -14.53 -9.24 -4.19
N VAL A 114 -15.47 -8.32 -3.97
CA VAL A 114 -15.18 -7.01 -3.35
C VAL A 114 -14.62 -7.17 -1.93
N ARG A 115 -15.12 -8.13 -1.14
CA ARG A 115 -14.57 -8.41 0.19
C ARG A 115 -13.14 -8.94 0.13
N ALA A 116 -12.86 -9.87 -0.78
CA ALA A 116 -11.51 -10.40 -0.98
C ALA A 116 -10.56 -9.31 -1.49
N LEU A 117 -11.02 -8.49 -2.43
CA LEU A 117 -10.29 -7.35 -2.98
C LEU A 117 -9.92 -6.35 -1.90
N GLY A 118 -10.88 -5.93 -1.06
CA GLY A 118 -10.64 -5.02 0.06
C GLY A 118 -9.76 -5.61 1.18
N ALA A 119 -9.66 -6.94 1.27
CA ALA A 119 -8.78 -7.61 2.22
C ALA A 119 -7.32 -7.69 1.74
N THR A 120 -7.05 -7.43 0.46
CA THR A 120 -5.67 -7.51 -0.07
C THR A 120 -4.74 -6.47 0.53
N PRO A 121 -3.43 -6.77 0.65
CA PRO A 121 -2.46 -5.79 1.12
C PRO A 121 -2.39 -4.57 0.21
N VAL A 122 -2.60 -4.72 -1.12
CA VAL A 122 -2.65 -3.58 -2.05
C VAL A 122 -3.84 -2.66 -1.77
N ALA A 123 -5.05 -3.18 -1.60
CA ALA A 123 -6.22 -2.36 -1.28
C ALA A 123 -6.10 -1.72 0.12
N ARG A 124 -5.60 -2.47 1.12
CA ARG A 124 -5.36 -1.96 2.48
C ARG A 124 -4.26 -0.89 2.52
N ALA A 125 -3.24 -0.98 1.66
CA ALA A 125 -2.21 0.04 1.48
C ALA A 125 -2.76 1.26 0.73
N ALA A 126 -3.54 1.05 -0.33
CA ALA A 126 -4.18 2.12 -1.09
C ALA A 126 -5.12 2.96 -0.21
N ARG A 127 -5.91 2.30 0.65
CA ARG A 127 -6.72 2.97 1.65
C ARG A 127 -5.87 3.85 2.59
N ARG A 128 -4.72 3.37 3.04
CA ARG A 128 -3.85 4.14 3.95
C ARG A 128 -3.15 5.32 3.27
N CYS A 129 -2.87 5.22 1.97
CA CYS A 129 -2.11 6.21 1.24
C CYS A 129 -2.98 7.23 0.49
N TYR A 130 -4.18 6.87 0.06
CA TYR A 130 -4.98 7.69 -0.87
C TYR A 130 -6.42 7.98 -0.42
N ASP A 131 -6.99 7.24 0.55
CA ASP A 131 -8.32 7.54 1.09
C ASP A 131 -8.30 8.89 1.84
N GLY A 132 -9.09 9.88 1.41
CA GLY A 132 -9.14 11.20 2.04
C GLY A 132 -9.46 11.21 3.54
N SER A 133 -10.00 10.12 4.09
CA SER A 133 -10.29 9.93 5.52
C SER A 133 -9.11 9.38 6.32
N TYR A 134 -8.11 8.79 5.65
CA TYR A 134 -6.95 8.12 6.26
C TYR A 134 -5.59 8.65 5.76
N ALA A 135 -5.53 9.27 4.58
CA ALA A 135 -4.34 9.35 3.74
C ALA A 135 -3.28 10.35 4.20
N VAL A 136 -3.62 11.39 4.97
CA VAL A 136 -2.65 12.46 5.22
C VAL A 136 -2.91 13.14 6.55
N ARG A 137 -2.00 12.92 7.50
CA ARG A 137 -1.90 13.75 8.71
C ARG A 137 -0.87 14.86 8.52
N LEU A 138 0.32 14.55 8.01
CA LEU A 138 1.38 15.54 7.78
C LEU A 138 1.82 15.63 6.31
N GLY A 139 1.98 16.87 5.83
CA GLY A 139 2.58 17.21 4.54
C GLY A 139 1.65 17.05 3.33
N PRO A 140 2.17 17.23 2.10
CA PRO A 140 1.40 17.11 0.86
C PRO A 140 0.84 15.69 0.64
N PRO A 141 -0.27 15.53 -0.11
CA PRO A 141 -0.86 14.22 -0.40
C PRO A 141 0.11 13.25 -1.07
N PHE A 142 -0.09 11.95 -0.83
CA PHE A 142 0.74 10.88 -1.41
C PHE A 142 0.86 10.96 -2.93
N GLU A 143 -0.19 11.45 -3.59
CA GLU A 143 -0.23 11.66 -5.05
C GLU A 143 0.91 12.53 -5.58
N GLN A 144 1.44 13.46 -4.76
CA GLN A 144 2.57 14.30 -5.17
C GLN A 144 3.91 13.56 -5.15
N VAL A 145 3.99 12.42 -4.45
CA VAL A 145 5.21 11.59 -4.37
C VAL A 145 5.12 10.38 -5.28
N LEU A 146 3.99 9.68 -5.19
CA LEU A 146 3.70 8.49 -5.96
C LEU A 146 2.23 8.51 -6.38
N THR A 147 2.00 8.72 -7.67
CA THR A 147 0.64 8.73 -8.22
C THR A 147 0.07 7.31 -8.24
N PRO A 148 -1.26 7.15 -8.16
CA PRO A 148 -1.88 5.83 -8.28
C PRO A 148 -1.55 5.12 -9.61
N ARG A 149 -1.33 5.88 -10.69
CA ARG A 149 -0.83 5.36 -11.97
C ARG A 149 0.62 4.83 -11.84
N GLY A 150 1.48 5.53 -11.10
CA GLY A 150 2.84 5.04 -10.81
C GLY A 150 2.84 3.76 -9.99
N VAL A 151 1.95 3.65 -8.99
CA VAL A 151 1.76 2.40 -8.24
C VAL A 151 1.32 1.26 -9.16
N LEU A 152 0.37 1.52 -10.07
CA LEU A 152 -0.07 0.53 -11.03
C LEU A 152 1.10 -0.01 -11.87
N GLU A 153 1.96 0.85 -12.42
CA GLU A 153 3.13 0.40 -13.19
C GLU A 153 4.11 -0.43 -12.34
N LEU A 154 4.36 -0.05 -11.09
CA LEU A 154 5.21 -0.82 -10.18
C LEU A 154 4.63 -2.20 -9.88
N LEU A 155 3.32 -2.28 -9.69
CA LEU A 155 2.64 -3.56 -9.46
C LEU A 155 2.69 -4.44 -10.71
N LYS A 156 2.53 -3.88 -11.92
CA LYS A 156 2.69 -4.60 -13.19
C LYS A 156 4.08 -5.22 -13.32
N GLU A 157 5.12 -4.43 -13.04
CA GLU A 157 6.49 -4.89 -13.06
C GLU A 157 6.72 -6.02 -12.04
N ALA A 158 6.14 -5.90 -10.84
CA ALA A 158 6.26 -6.90 -9.78
C ALA A 158 5.59 -8.24 -10.13
N ILE A 159 4.43 -8.22 -10.82
CA ILE A 159 3.72 -9.44 -11.24
C ILE A 159 4.23 -10.02 -12.58
N GLY A 160 5.20 -9.36 -13.22
CA GLY A 160 5.78 -9.85 -14.47
C GLY A 160 4.91 -9.64 -15.72
N CYS A 161 3.85 -8.82 -15.65
CA CYS A 161 3.10 -8.37 -16.82
C CYS A 161 3.96 -7.41 -17.65
N LYS A 162 4.84 -7.97 -18.49
CA LYS A 162 5.54 -7.20 -19.51
C LYS A 162 4.58 -6.94 -20.66
N SER A 163 4.48 -5.68 -21.07
CA SER A 163 3.78 -5.23 -22.28
C SER A 163 4.43 -5.73 -23.59
N SER A 164 4.92 -6.97 -23.62
CA SER A 164 5.28 -7.66 -24.85
C SER A 164 4.01 -8.24 -25.45
N GLU A 165 3.79 -7.93 -26.73
CA GLU A 165 2.63 -8.18 -27.62
C GLU A 165 2.11 -9.65 -27.74
N GLY A 166 2.28 -10.50 -26.73
CA GLY A 166 2.03 -11.94 -26.82
C GLY A 166 0.76 -12.48 -26.16
N ASP A 167 0.19 -11.84 -25.12
CA ASP A 167 -0.99 -12.41 -24.44
C ASP A 167 -1.86 -11.35 -23.73
N GLY A 168 -2.47 -10.47 -24.52
CA GLY A 168 -3.28 -9.35 -24.00
C GLY A 168 -4.50 -9.77 -23.16
N ALA A 169 -4.93 -11.04 -23.21
CA ALA A 169 -6.05 -11.55 -22.44
C ALA A 169 -5.64 -11.95 -21.01
N ALA A 170 -4.50 -12.61 -20.84
CA ALA A 170 -3.95 -12.97 -19.53
C ALA A 170 -3.50 -11.72 -18.76
N ASP A 171 -2.86 -10.77 -19.45
CA ASP A 171 -2.53 -9.47 -18.88
C ASP A 171 -3.79 -8.71 -18.46
N ALA A 172 -4.83 -8.64 -19.31
CA ALA A 172 -6.08 -7.98 -18.95
C ALA A 172 -6.78 -8.62 -17.74
N PHE A 173 -6.70 -9.95 -17.61
CA PHE A 173 -7.28 -10.70 -16.49
C PHE A 173 -6.62 -10.37 -15.14
N MET A 174 -5.29 -10.19 -15.11
CA MET A 174 -4.54 -9.86 -13.89
C MET A 174 -4.52 -8.35 -13.59
N LEU A 175 -4.56 -7.52 -14.63
CA LEU A 175 -4.57 -6.05 -14.51
C LEU A 175 -5.90 -5.51 -13.98
N HIS A 176 -7.02 -6.20 -14.26
CA HIS A 176 -8.34 -5.73 -13.84
C HIS A 176 -8.51 -5.72 -12.31
N PRO A 177 -8.16 -6.80 -11.57
CA PRO A 177 -8.16 -6.79 -10.10
C PRO A 177 -7.22 -5.77 -9.48
N ILE A 178 -6.03 -5.55 -10.07
CA ILE A 178 -5.08 -4.53 -9.55
C ILE A 178 -5.68 -3.13 -9.65
N ARG A 179 -6.30 -2.83 -10.79
CA ARG A 179 -6.98 -1.55 -11.03
C ARG A 179 -8.16 -1.36 -10.09
N GLU A 180 -8.96 -2.40 -9.87
CA GLU A 180 -10.08 -2.36 -8.94
C GLU A 180 -9.60 -2.17 -7.49
N ALA A 181 -8.53 -2.87 -7.08
CA ALA A 181 -7.96 -2.75 -5.72
C ALA A 181 -7.46 -1.33 -5.41
N LEU A 182 -6.75 -0.70 -6.36
CA LEU A 182 -6.32 0.69 -6.24
C LEU A 182 -7.50 1.67 -6.36
N GLY A 183 -8.42 1.39 -7.28
CA GLY A 183 -9.59 2.21 -7.59
C GLY A 183 -10.61 2.29 -6.45
N LEU A 184 -10.62 1.32 -5.52
CA LEU A 184 -11.45 1.37 -4.31
C LEU A 184 -11.22 2.64 -3.46
N PHE A 185 -10.00 3.17 -3.45
CA PHE A 185 -9.62 4.23 -2.50
C PHE A 185 -8.90 5.42 -3.13
N ALA A 186 -8.34 5.26 -4.32
CA ALA A 186 -7.55 6.32 -4.96
C ALA A 186 -8.33 7.19 -5.97
N SER A 187 -9.68 7.14 -5.97
CA SER A 187 -10.56 7.90 -6.87
C SER A 187 -10.01 8.03 -8.29
N ILE A 188 -9.54 6.91 -8.85
CA ILE A 188 -8.90 6.92 -10.16
C ILE A 188 -9.97 6.68 -11.21
N ASP A 189 -10.25 7.67 -12.03
CA ASP A 189 -10.84 7.43 -13.35
C ASP A 189 -9.79 6.73 -14.22
N LEU A 190 -9.70 5.41 -14.05
CA LEU A 190 -8.86 4.53 -14.88
C LEU A 190 -9.45 4.28 -16.27
N GLN A 191 -10.58 4.92 -16.60
CA GLN A 191 -11.26 4.78 -17.89
C GLN A 191 -10.83 5.80 -18.96
N SER A 192 -10.06 6.84 -18.62
CA SER A 192 -9.73 7.89 -19.59
C SER A 192 -8.56 7.52 -20.51
N THR A 193 -8.80 6.62 -21.45
CA THR A 193 -8.04 6.51 -22.71
C THR A 193 -8.99 6.28 -23.88
N ARG A 194 -9.82 7.29 -24.16
CA ARG A 194 -10.45 7.56 -25.47
C ARG A 194 -11.32 8.80 -25.29
N GLU A 195 -11.06 9.85 -26.06
CA GLU A 195 -11.89 11.04 -26.37
C GLU A 195 -11.20 12.42 -26.24
N ASP A 196 -9.87 12.50 -26.10
CA ASP A 196 -9.16 13.79 -26.23
C ASP A 196 -8.56 14.05 -27.64
N GLU A 197 -8.91 13.27 -28.67
CA GLU A 197 -8.40 13.49 -30.05
C GLU A 197 -9.40 14.16 -31.01
N ASP A 198 -10.69 14.32 -30.67
CA ASP A 198 -11.68 14.86 -31.62
C ASP A 198 -12.11 16.32 -31.38
N ASP A 199 -11.79 16.94 -30.24
CA ASP A 199 -12.26 18.32 -29.95
C ASP A 199 -11.25 19.42 -30.34
N ALA A 200 -10.20 19.07 -31.10
CA ALA A 200 -9.25 20.02 -31.69
C ALA A 200 -9.55 20.36 -33.17
N MET A 201 -10.65 19.86 -33.76
CA MET A 201 -11.02 20.10 -35.16
C MET A 201 -12.50 20.41 -35.41
N ALA A 202 -13.15 21.15 -34.52
CA ALA A 202 -14.46 21.76 -34.78
C ALA A 202 -14.43 23.30 -34.66
#